data_AF-A0A838HFP8-F1
#
_entry.id   AF-A0A838HFP8-F1
#
_cell.length_a   1.000
_cell.length_b   1.000
_cell.length_c   1.000
_cell.angle_alpha   90.00
_cell.angle_beta   90.00
_cell.angle_gamma   90.00
#
_symmetry.space_group_name_H-M   'P 1'
#
loop_
_entity.id
_entity.type
_entity.pdbx_description
1 polymer ?
#
loop_
_entity_poly.entity_id
_entity_poly.type
_entity_poly.pdbx_seq_one_letter_code
_entity_poly.pdbx_strand_id
1 'polypeptide(L)'
;MRGIGGVKARLESGETTAVELVRETLDAIEAAEAGQEGLNAFLSLRRELALAEAEALDWEREEGIEVGPLAGVPVAVKDNIAVADGPTTAGSRILQGFVPPYDAGAVARLKHAGAIVIGKTNLDEFAMGSSTENSAFGPTRNPHDRSRVPGGSSGGSAAAVAAGYVSGALGSDTGGSIRQPAALCGVVGVKPTYGRVSRAGLVAFASSLDQIGPITASVEDAALLLTAISGFDPLDSTSAERPVPDYAHSLQRPLRGLRIGVPREYFPAELDPAVRAACDAALDRLRRAGAKVREVDLPHTSEGIAAYYVVATAEASSNLARYDGVRYGMRADATADLQEMYVRTRHEGFGHEVRRRILLGTYVLSAGYYEAYYRQGCRVRALIAADFERAFADCHCLLTPTTPTPAFRIGEKIGDPLAMYLADVFTVAVNLAGLPAVTVPAGTVGRLPVGVQLIGPAWSEERLLNVAWHIENEPLPEPARERRARSSEETLEDEEPESAAVGSRPARRGRGTVERGRERVERGESRTESPARDRSRRPAAAPSLQRGGVVSGGAAPSGASEPPAGGSGAKADAGEDRPRTGRRRGRRRGRSGPPAQGEES
;
A
#
# COMPACT_ATOMS: atom_id res chain seq x y z
N MET A 1 0.35 1.08 18.91
CA MET A 1 0.40 0.30 17.67
C MET A 1 0.67 -1.15 18.03
N ARG A 2 -0.14 -2.09 17.52
CA ARG A 2 0.09 -3.53 17.70
C ARG A 2 1.05 -3.98 16.60
N GLY A 3 2.36 -3.77 16.77
CA GLY A 3 3.37 -4.26 15.81
C GLY A 3 3.34 -5.79 15.74
N ILE A 4 3.76 -6.38 14.61
CA ILE A 4 3.65 -7.83 14.37
C ILE A 4 4.43 -8.62 15.43
N GLY A 5 5.66 -8.20 15.74
CA GLY A 5 6.48 -8.85 16.77
C GLY A 5 5.81 -8.85 18.16
N GLY A 6 5.19 -7.73 18.55
CA GLY A 6 4.48 -7.62 19.82
C GLY A 6 3.20 -8.47 19.87
N VAL A 7 2.45 -8.53 18.77
CA VAL A 7 1.28 -9.41 18.64
C VAL A 7 1.68 -10.87 18.77
N LYS A 8 2.71 -11.29 18.05
CA LYS A 8 3.23 -12.66 18.11
C LYS A 8 3.65 -13.04 19.52
N ALA A 9 4.41 -12.19 20.21
CA ALA A 9 4.86 -12.47 21.57
C ALA A 9 3.70 -12.71 22.55
N ARG A 10 2.59 -11.95 22.42
CA ARG A 10 1.39 -12.12 23.26
C ARG A 10 0.65 -13.42 22.96
N LEU A 11 0.57 -13.79 21.70
CA LEU A 11 0.00 -15.08 21.29
C LEU A 11 0.90 -16.21 21.82
N GLU A 12 2.19 -16.21 21.47
CA GLU A 12 3.19 -17.22 21.83
C GLU A 12 3.27 -17.49 23.34
N SER A 13 3.16 -16.45 24.18
CA SER A 13 3.16 -16.58 25.64
C SER A 13 1.84 -17.06 26.25
N GLY A 14 0.75 -17.06 25.48
CA GLY A 14 -0.60 -17.35 25.98
C GLY A 14 -1.25 -16.20 26.75
N GLU A 15 -0.71 -14.97 26.65
CA GLU A 15 -1.34 -13.78 27.22
C GLU A 15 -2.71 -13.49 26.59
N THR A 16 -2.88 -13.86 25.31
CA THR A 16 -4.13 -13.75 24.58
C THR A 16 -4.25 -14.89 23.57
N THR A 17 -5.48 -15.23 23.20
CA THR A 17 -5.80 -16.14 22.09
C THR A 17 -5.98 -15.36 20.77
N ALA A 18 -5.89 -16.05 19.63
CA ALA A 18 -6.15 -15.43 18.34
C ALA A 18 -7.59 -14.92 18.25
N VAL A 19 -8.56 -15.68 18.75
CA VAL A 19 -9.98 -15.28 18.74
C VAL A 19 -10.23 -14.02 19.57
N GLU A 20 -9.62 -13.89 20.76
CA GLU A 20 -9.72 -12.68 21.58
C GLU A 20 -9.09 -11.49 20.87
N LEU A 21 -7.88 -11.65 20.34
CA LEU A 21 -7.16 -10.59 19.65
C LEU A 21 -7.93 -10.08 18.42
N VAL A 22 -8.48 -10.99 17.62
CA VAL A 22 -9.27 -10.65 16.42
C VAL A 22 -10.58 -9.98 16.82
N ARG A 23 -11.28 -10.47 17.86
CA ARG A 23 -12.49 -9.83 18.38
C ARG A 23 -12.22 -8.41 18.85
N GLU A 24 -11.21 -8.21 19.69
CA GLU A 24 -10.80 -6.88 20.14
C GLU A 24 -10.46 -5.94 18.98
N THR A 25 -9.78 -6.46 17.95
CA THR A 25 -9.39 -5.69 16.77
C THR A 25 -10.61 -5.23 15.98
N LEU A 26 -11.55 -6.14 15.71
CA LEU A 26 -12.80 -5.83 15.00
C LEU A 26 -13.67 -4.84 15.80
N ASP A 27 -13.82 -5.06 17.11
CA ASP A 27 -14.60 -4.18 17.99
C ASP A 27 -14.01 -2.76 18.04
N ALA A 28 -12.68 -2.66 18.12
CA ALA A 28 -11.98 -1.37 18.09
C ALA A 28 -12.17 -0.63 16.76
N ILE A 29 -12.10 -1.34 15.63
CA ILE A 29 -12.31 -0.76 14.30
C ILE A 29 -13.75 -0.26 14.17
N GLU A 30 -14.73 -1.09 14.50
CA GLU A 30 -16.14 -0.72 14.40
C GLU A 30 -16.47 0.50 15.28
N ALA A 31 -15.94 0.55 16.49
CA ALA A 31 -16.12 1.70 17.38
C ALA A 31 -15.47 2.97 16.85
N ALA A 32 -14.25 2.88 16.29
CA ALA A 32 -13.49 4.04 15.84
C ALA A 32 -13.96 4.57 14.46
N GLU A 33 -14.47 3.69 13.60
CA GLU A 33 -15.04 4.06 12.30
C GLU A 33 -16.52 4.48 12.39
N ALA A 34 -17.17 4.27 13.54
CA ALA A 34 -18.56 4.65 13.74
C ALA A 34 -18.75 6.18 13.71
N GLY A 35 -19.80 6.61 13.00
CA GLY A 35 -20.22 8.01 12.96
C GLY A 35 -19.43 8.88 11.95
N GLN A 36 -19.60 10.19 12.08
CA GLN A 36 -19.05 11.15 11.10
C GLN A 36 -17.54 11.43 11.28
N GLU A 37 -16.96 11.01 12.41
CA GLU A 37 -15.55 11.21 12.75
C GLU A 37 -14.64 10.04 12.36
N GLY A 38 -15.23 8.93 11.89
CA GLY A 38 -14.51 7.78 11.36
C GLY A 38 -13.60 8.16 10.20
N LEU A 39 -12.53 7.37 10.01
CA LEU A 39 -11.56 7.64 8.94
C LEU A 39 -12.06 7.18 7.58
N ASN A 40 -13.08 6.32 7.53
CA ASN A 40 -13.52 5.64 6.32
C ASN A 40 -12.37 4.85 5.68
N ALA A 41 -11.59 4.16 6.53
CA ALA A 41 -10.42 3.39 6.15
C ALA A 41 -10.80 1.99 5.62
N PHE A 42 -11.95 1.45 6.03
CA PHE A 42 -12.46 0.15 5.61
C PHE A 42 -13.75 0.29 4.78
N LEU A 43 -13.88 -0.55 3.75
CA LEU A 43 -15.11 -0.73 2.97
C LEU A 43 -15.95 -1.90 3.48
N SER A 44 -15.30 -2.92 4.03
CA SER A 44 -15.97 -4.08 4.64
C SER A 44 -15.07 -4.75 5.67
N LEU A 45 -15.70 -5.35 6.69
CA LEU A 45 -15.03 -6.19 7.68
C LEU A 45 -15.47 -7.65 7.48
N ARG A 46 -14.57 -8.59 7.75
CA ARG A 46 -14.81 -10.04 7.63
C ARG A 46 -15.10 -10.66 9.01
N ARG A 47 -15.94 -10.03 9.83
CA ARG A 47 -16.10 -10.39 11.25
C ARG A 47 -16.32 -11.88 11.51
N GLU A 48 -17.33 -12.47 10.88
CA GLU A 48 -17.68 -13.89 11.11
C GLU A 48 -16.56 -14.83 10.65
N LEU A 49 -16.06 -14.64 9.42
CA LEU A 49 -14.99 -15.47 8.86
C LEU A 49 -13.66 -15.31 9.63
N ALA A 50 -13.29 -14.08 10.01
CA ALA A 50 -12.06 -13.80 10.74
C ALA A 50 -12.07 -14.43 12.14
N LEU A 51 -13.21 -14.43 12.82
CA LEU A 51 -13.36 -15.09 14.12
C LEU A 51 -13.29 -16.62 13.97
N ALA A 52 -13.95 -17.19 12.97
CA ALA A 52 -13.88 -18.63 12.71
C ALA A 52 -12.46 -19.08 12.32
N GLU A 53 -11.75 -18.31 11.48
CA GLU A 53 -10.35 -18.54 11.12
C GLU A 53 -9.45 -18.47 12.37
N ALA A 54 -9.72 -17.56 13.30
CA ALA A 54 -8.96 -17.43 14.54
C ALA A 54 -9.23 -18.58 15.53
N GLU A 55 -10.49 -19.01 15.68
CA GLU A 55 -10.87 -20.17 16.50
C GLU A 55 -10.22 -21.46 16.00
N ALA A 56 -10.17 -21.66 14.68
CA ALA A 56 -9.48 -22.79 14.09
C ALA A 56 -7.97 -22.76 14.39
N LEU A 57 -7.36 -21.58 14.32
CA LEU A 57 -5.94 -21.40 14.60
C LEU A 57 -5.58 -21.64 16.08
N ASP A 58 -6.43 -21.19 17.00
CA ASP A 58 -6.26 -21.49 18.43
C ASP A 58 -6.36 -22.99 18.69
N TRP A 59 -7.32 -23.69 18.08
CA TRP A 59 -7.44 -25.14 18.17
C TRP A 59 -6.23 -25.87 17.58
N GLU A 60 -5.77 -25.49 16.39
CA GLU A 60 -4.56 -26.06 15.77
C GLU A 60 -3.36 -25.97 16.71
N ARG A 61 -3.21 -24.82 17.36
CA ARG A 61 -2.13 -24.58 18.30
C ARG A 61 -2.24 -25.42 19.58
N GLU A 62 -3.45 -25.58 20.12
CA GLU A 62 -3.71 -26.45 21.29
C GLU A 62 -3.39 -27.91 21.00
N GLU A 63 -3.69 -28.39 19.79
CA GLU A 63 -3.37 -29.75 19.33
C GLU A 63 -1.90 -29.94 18.93
N GLY A 64 -1.07 -28.89 19.03
CA GLY A 64 0.34 -28.93 18.66
C GLY A 64 0.59 -29.03 17.15
N ILE A 65 -0.38 -28.63 16.33
CA ILE A 65 -0.24 -28.51 14.88
C ILE A 65 0.62 -27.26 14.58
N GLU A 66 1.56 -27.39 13.64
CA GLU A 66 2.43 -26.29 13.25
C GLU A 66 1.59 -25.18 12.58
N VAL A 67 1.60 -23.99 13.19
CA VAL A 67 0.96 -22.79 12.66
C VAL A 67 1.98 -21.90 11.94
N GLY A 68 1.52 -21.11 10.97
CA GLY A 68 2.39 -20.27 10.16
C GLY A 68 3.09 -19.13 10.92
N PRO A 69 4.13 -18.50 10.32
CA PRO A 69 4.96 -17.49 10.99
C PRO A 69 4.23 -16.19 11.39
N LEU A 70 3.02 -15.98 10.89
CA LEU A 70 2.12 -14.86 11.17
C LEU A 70 0.82 -15.32 11.82
N ALA A 71 0.81 -16.50 12.45
CA ALA A 71 -0.35 -17.08 13.11
C ALA A 71 -1.07 -16.06 14.00
N GLY A 72 -2.37 -15.85 13.73
CA GLY A 72 -3.25 -14.96 14.49
C GLY A 72 -3.03 -13.46 14.27
N VAL A 73 -2.07 -13.05 13.43
CA VAL A 73 -1.75 -11.63 13.20
C VAL A 73 -2.89 -10.94 12.40
N PRO A 74 -3.53 -9.88 12.93
CA PRO A 74 -4.57 -9.13 12.22
C PRO A 74 -3.98 -8.28 11.08
N VAL A 75 -4.41 -8.52 9.84
CA VAL A 75 -3.96 -7.79 8.64
C VAL A 75 -5.16 -7.29 7.82
N ALA A 76 -5.04 -6.10 7.24
CA ALA A 76 -6.02 -5.57 6.29
C ALA A 76 -5.58 -5.76 4.84
N VAL A 77 -6.53 -5.82 3.89
CA VAL A 77 -6.22 -5.99 2.46
C VAL A 77 -6.91 -4.91 1.64
N LYS A 78 -6.20 -4.21 0.75
CA LYS A 78 -6.81 -3.23 -0.16
C LYS A 78 -7.92 -3.85 -1.01
N ASP A 79 -9.02 -3.12 -1.20
CA ASP A 79 -10.22 -3.68 -1.83
C ASP A 79 -10.12 -3.92 -3.36
N ASN A 80 -8.97 -3.66 -3.98
CA ASN A 80 -8.66 -4.14 -5.34
C ASN A 80 -7.89 -5.47 -5.37
N ILE A 81 -7.70 -6.12 -4.22
CA ILE A 81 -7.09 -7.44 -4.09
C ILE A 81 -8.19 -8.43 -3.72
N ALA A 82 -8.34 -9.50 -4.49
CA ALA A 82 -9.36 -10.51 -4.26
C ALA A 82 -9.12 -11.26 -2.94
N VAL A 83 -10.17 -11.36 -2.14
CA VAL A 83 -10.25 -12.21 -0.96
C VAL A 83 -11.52 -13.03 -1.12
N ALA A 84 -11.41 -14.36 -1.13
CA ALA A 84 -12.54 -15.26 -1.26
C ALA A 84 -13.58 -15.00 -0.17
N ASP A 85 -14.85 -15.25 -0.51
CA ASP A 85 -15.98 -15.22 0.43
C ASP A 85 -16.22 -13.86 1.10
N GLY A 86 -15.70 -12.78 0.49
CA GLY A 86 -15.96 -11.39 0.90
C GLY A 86 -16.04 -10.45 -0.30
N PRO A 87 -16.66 -9.27 -0.16
CA PRO A 87 -16.79 -8.34 -1.28
C PRO A 87 -15.42 -7.86 -1.79
N THR A 88 -15.33 -7.59 -3.09
CA THR A 88 -14.19 -6.93 -3.73
C THR A 88 -14.72 -5.91 -4.72
N THR A 89 -14.72 -4.64 -4.37
CA THR A 89 -15.37 -3.58 -5.18
C THR A 89 -14.36 -2.70 -5.91
N ALA A 90 -13.07 -2.78 -5.57
CA ALA A 90 -12.04 -1.84 -6.04
C ALA A 90 -12.45 -0.36 -5.85
N GLY A 91 -13.24 -0.04 -4.82
CA GLY A 91 -13.72 1.31 -4.56
C GLY A 91 -14.73 1.83 -5.60
N SER A 92 -15.32 0.94 -6.39
CA SER A 92 -16.21 1.28 -7.52
C SER A 92 -17.62 0.71 -7.36
N ARG A 93 -18.61 1.44 -7.90
CA ARG A 93 -19.99 0.94 -8.01
C ARG A 93 -20.12 -0.18 -9.03
N ILE A 94 -19.28 -0.20 -10.08
CA ILE A 94 -19.40 -1.23 -11.13
C ILE A 94 -19.13 -2.65 -10.61
N LEU A 95 -18.41 -2.78 -9.49
CA LEU A 95 -18.15 -4.05 -8.80
C LEU A 95 -18.94 -4.19 -7.50
N GLN A 96 -19.95 -3.33 -7.27
CA GLN A 96 -20.84 -3.50 -6.13
C GLN A 96 -21.54 -4.86 -6.23
N GLY A 97 -21.47 -5.65 -5.15
CA GLY A 97 -22.01 -7.02 -5.09
C GLY A 97 -21.09 -8.10 -5.67
N PHE A 98 -19.91 -7.77 -6.18
CA PHE A 98 -18.94 -8.78 -6.60
C PHE A 98 -18.27 -9.46 -5.40
N VAL A 99 -18.42 -10.77 -5.31
CA VAL A 99 -17.72 -11.66 -4.37
C VAL A 99 -16.84 -12.59 -5.20
N PRO A 100 -15.50 -12.47 -5.14
CA PRO A 100 -14.63 -13.31 -5.93
C PRO A 100 -14.66 -14.76 -5.39
N PRO A 101 -14.69 -15.78 -6.26
CA PRO A 101 -14.67 -17.18 -5.85
C PRO A 101 -13.24 -17.70 -5.56
N TYR A 102 -12.28 -16.80 -5.35
CA TYR A 102 -10.86 -17.14 -5.18
C TYR A 102 -10.14 -16.07 -4.36
N ASP A 103 -9.05 -16.47 -3.70
CA ASP A 103 -8.07 -15.55 -3.12
C ASP A 103 -7.05 -15.11 -4.17
N ALA A 104 -6.59 -13.87 -4.08
CA ALA A 104 -5.40 -13.44 -4.80
C ALA A 104 -4.17 -14.22 -4.33
N GLY A 105 -3.17 -14.41 -5.19
CA GLY A 105 -1.96 -15.20 -4.88
C GLY A 105 -1.21 -14.68 -3.63
N ALA A 106 -1.19 -13.36 -3.42
CA ALA A 106 -0.64 -12.74 -2.20
C ALA A 106 -1.48 -13.02 -0.95
N VAL A 107 -2.82 -13.07 -1.08
CA VAL A 107 -3.74 -13.35 0.04
C VAL A 107 -3.69 -14.81 0.42
N ALA A 108 -3.66 -15.72 -0.54
CA ALA A 108 -3.53 -17.16 -0.28
C ALA A 108 -2.24 -17.47 0.51
N ARG A 109 -1.12 -16.84 0.12
CA ARG A 109 0.15 -16.92 0.87
C ARG A 109 0.06 -16.32 2.27
N LEU A 110 -0.58 -15.14 2.39
CA LEU A 110 -0.77 -14.48 3.67
C LEU A 110 -1.57 -15.35 4.65
N LYS A 111 -2.68 -15.96 4.20
CA LYS A 111 -3.48 -16.91 4.98
C LYS A 111 -2.70 -18.18 5.31
N HIS A 112 -1.93 -18.72 4.36
CA HIS A 112 -1.06 -19.88 4.60
C HIS A 112 0.01 -19.58 5.67
N ALA A 113 0.48 -18.33 5.75
CA ALA A 113 1.36 -17.88 6.83
C ALA A 113 0.65 -17.73 8.19
N GLY A 114 -0.66 -17.99 8.27
CA GLY A 114 -1.47 -17.94 9.50
C GLY A 114 -2.05 -16.57 9.85
N ALA A 115 -1.86 -15.55 8.99
CA ALA A 115 -2.40 -14.22 9.24
C ALA A 115 -3.92 -14.18 9.00
N ILE A 116 -4.63 -13.39 9.81
CA ILE A 116 -6.09 -13.24 9.75
C ILE A 116 -6.45 -11.96 9.00
N VAL A 117 -7.18 -12.09 7.88
CA VAL A 117 -7.63 -10.94 7.10
C VAL A 117 -8.87 -10.34 7.73
N ILE A 118 -8.72 -9.17 8.35
CA ILE A 118 -9.76 -8.47 9.13
C ILE A 118 -10.81 -7.81 8.23
N GLY A 119 -10.41 -7.30 7.07
CA GLY A 119 -11.32 -6.56 6.21
C GLY A 119 -10.66 -5.96 4.97
N LYS A 120 -11.49 -5.34 4.15
CA LYS A 120 -11.09 -4.68 2.91
C LYS A 120 -10.94 -3.18 3.13
N THR A 121 -9.78 -2.63 2.81
CA THR A 121 -9.50 -1.19 2.97
C THR A 121 -9.89 -0.37 1.76
N ASN A 122 -10.31 0.87 2.02
CA ASN A 122 -10.73 1.84 1.02
C ASN A 122 -9.56 2.30 0.13
N LEU A 123 -9.90 2.80 -1.05
CA LEU A 123 -8.97 3.18 -2.11
C LEU A 123 -9.61 4.17 -3.09
N ASP A 124 -8.78 4.88 -3.86
CA ASP A 124 -9.28 5.50 -5.10
C ASP A 124 -9.84 4.42 -6.03
N GLU A 125 -10.96 4.73 -6.68
CA GLU A 125 -11.65 3.82 -7.59
C GLU A 125 -10.69 3.21 -8.62
N PHE A 126 -10.65 1.87 -8.70
CA PHE A 126 -9.73 1.10 -9.56
C PHE A 126 -8.25 1.45 -9.40
N ALA A 127 -7.85 1.87 -8.20
CA ALA A 127 -6.51 2.35 -7.89
C ALA A 127 -6.09 3.64 -8.63
N MET A 128 -7.03 4.40 -9.18
CA MET A 128 -6.78 5.57 -10.02
C MET A 128 -6.91 6.90 -9.23
N GLY A 129 -5.83 7.30 -8.58
CA GLY A 129 -5.74 8.56 -7.84
C GLY A 129 -4.61 8.55 -6.82
N SER A 130 -4.43 9.70 -6.17
CA SER A 130 -3.34 9.96 -5.22
C SER A 130 -3.85 10.59 -3.92
N SER A 131 -5.15 10.43 -3.61
CA SER A 131 -5.80 11.01 -2.43
C SER A 131 -6.90 10.17 -1.77
N THR A 132 -7.36 9.09 -2.41
CA THR A 132 -8.51 8.27 -1.98
C THR A 132 -9.86 9.01 -2.04
N GLU A 133 -9.90 10.20 -2.64
CA GLU A 133 -11.12 10.99 -2.81
C GLU A 133 -12.01 10.47 -3.95
N ASN A 134 -11.45 9.70 -4.89
CA ASN A 134 -12.22 9.11 -5.98
C ASN A 134 -13.00 7.86 -5.57
N SER A 135 -12.86 7.37 -4.32
CA SER A 135 -13.65 6.23 -3.85
C SER A 135 -15.14 6.49 -4.02
N ALA A 136 -15.85 5.56 -4.66
CA ALA A 136 -17.30 5.65 -4.81
C ALA A 136 -18.07 5.53 -3.48
N PHE A 137 -17.37 5.16 -2.40
CA PHE A 137 -17.87 5.03 -1.03
C PHE A 137 -17.43 6.18 -0.13
N GLY A 138 -16.85 7.24 -0.71
CA GLY A 138 -16.43 8.44 0.00
C GLY A 138 -14.94 8.43 0.41
N PRO A 139 -14.39 9.62 0.71
CA PRO A 139 -12.96 9.77 0.97
C PRO A 139 -12.55 9.12 2.29
N THR A 140 -11.35 8.53 2.31
CA THR A 140 -10.64 8.23 3.56
C THR A 140 -9.99 9.51 4.10
N ARG A 141 -9.88 9.63 5.43
CA ARG A 141 -9.25 10.76 6.12
C ARG A 141 -7.88 10.38 6.69
N ASN A 142 -6.96 11.34 6.75
CA ASN A 142 -5.65 11.13 7.36
C ASN A 142 -5.74 11.06 8.90
N PRO A 143 -5.16 10.03 9.56
CA PRO A 143 -5.18 9.91 11.03
C PRO A 143 -4.51 11.07 11.77
N HIS A 144 -3.52 11.72 11.16
CA HIS A 144 -2.80 12.86 11.76
C HIS A 144 -3.59 14.17 11.62
N ASP A 145 -4.47 14.26 10.63
CA ASP A 145 -5.32 15.43 10.37
C ASP A 145 -6.52 15.04 9.50
N ARG A 146 -7.70 14.91 10.12
CA ARG A 146 -8.92 14.48 9.44
C ARG A 146 -9.41 15.41 8.31
N SER A 147 -8.86 16.62 8.20
CA SER A 147 -9.13 17.55 7.09
C SER A 147 -8.24 17.31 5.86
N ARG A 148 -7.29 16.38 5.96
CA ARG A 148 -6.29 16.08 4.93
C ARG A 148 -6.42 14.67 4.40
N VAL A 149 -5.86 14.49 3.21
CA VAL A 149 -5.86 13.22 2.50
C VAL A 149 -4.86 12.24 3.14
N PRO A 150 -5.16 10.93 3.18
CA PRO A 150 -4.21 9.89 3.57
C PRO A 150 -3.26 9.52 2.41
N GLY A 151 -3.38 10.20 1.27
CA GLY A 151 -2.75 9.79 0.02
C GLY A 151 -3.60 8.81 -0.78
N GLY A 152 -3.05 8.31 -1.89
CA GLY A 152 -3.73 7.34 -2.74
C GLY A 152 -2.80 6.56 -3.67
N SER A 153 -3.27 5.46 -4.24
CA SER A 153 -4.63 4.94 -4.09
C SER A 153 -4.82 4.00 -2.90
N SER A 154 -3.77 3.60 -2.17
CA SER A 154 -3.91 2.73 -0.98
C SER A 154 -4.13 3.53 0.32
N GLY A 155 -4.89 4.61 0.29
CA GLY A 155 -5.06 5.51 1.43
C GLY A 155 -5.75 4.86 2.62
N GLY A 156 -6.76 4.00 2.39
CA GLY A 156 -7.39 3.22 3.47
C GLY A 156 -6.42 2.29 4.17
N SER A 157 -5.55 1.62 3.41
CA SER A 157 -4.52 0.72 3.96
C SER A 157 -3.52 1.47 4.84
N ALA A 158 -3.02 2.62 4.36
CA ALA A 158 -2.10 3.44 5.14
C ALA A 158 -2.75 4.08 6.38
N ALA A 159 -3.99 4.56 6.24
CA ALA A 159 -4.74 5.14 7.36
C ALA A 159 -5.05 4.09 8.44
N ALA A 160 -5.44 2.87 8.06
CA ALA A 160 -5.72 1.79 9.02
C ALA A 160 -4.48 1.41 9.84
N VAL A 161 -3.31 1.30 9.20
CA VAL A 161 -2.04 1.02 9.89
C VAL A 161 -1.64 2.20 10.78
N ALA A 162 -1.68 3.43 10.25
CA ALA A 162 -1.30 4.63 11.00
C ALA A 162 -2.21 4.90 12.22
N ALA A 163 -3.50 4.56 12.13
CA ALA A 163 -4.44 4.62 13.25
C ALA A 163 -4.23 3.48 14.28
N GLY A 164 -3.38 2.50 13.97
CA GLY A 164 -3.12 1.35 14.83
C GLY A 164 -4.26 0.33 14.87
N TYR A 165 -5.14 0.35 13.86
CA TYR A 165 -6.27 -0.59 13.76
C TYR A 165 -5.82 -2.01 13.46
N VAL A 166 -4.77 -2.19 12.65
CA VAL A 166 -4.24 -3.51 12.26
C VAL A 166 -2.72 -3.51 12.35
N SER A 167 -2.12 -4.71 12.44
CA SER A 167 -0.67 -4.86 12.56
C SER A 167 0.07 -4.56 11.24
N GLY A 168 -0.63 -4.74 10.12
CA GLY A 168 -0.18 -4.34 8.81
C GLY A 168 -1.31 -4.42 7.79
N ALA A 169 -1.03 -3.96 6.57
CA ALA A 169 -1.96 -4.02 5.47
C ALA A 169 -1.27 -4.35 4.14
N LEU A 170 -2.01 -4.93 3.20
CA LEU A 170 -1.59 -5.03 1.81
C LEU A 170 -2.17 -3.87 1.00
N GLY A 171 -1.31 -3.19 0.24
CA GLY A 171 -1.69 -2.22 -0.78
C GLY A 171 -1.31 -2.69 -2.19
N SER A 172 -1.54 -1.81 -3.17
CA SER A 172 -1.02 -1.96 -4.53
C SER A 172 -0.43 -0.65 -5.02
N ASP A 173 0.68 -0.71 -5.77
CA ASP A 173 1.44 0.44 -6.25
C ASP A 173 1.67 0.35 -7.75
N THR A 174 1.04 1.26 -8.49
CA THR A 174 1.16 1.38 -9.95
C THR A 174 2.01 2.58 -10.37
N GLY A 175 2.00 3.65 -9.58
CA GLY A 175 2.79 4.87 -9.80
C GLY A 175 3.27 5.56 -8.52
N GLY A 176 3.18 4.89 -7.37
CA GLY A 176 3.37 5.48 -6.04
C GLY A 176 2.33 5.05 -5.01
N SER A 177 1.34 4.25 -5.40
CA SER A 177 0.13 4.04 -4.62
C SER A 177 0.27 3.24 -3.33
N ILE A 178 1.46 2.73 -2.97
CA ILE A 178 1.81 2.28 -1.61
C ILE A 178 2.68 3.33 -0.92
N ARG A 179 3.70 3.80 -1.63
CA ARG A 179 4.76 4.65 -1.09
C ARG A 179 4.26 6.04 -0.70
N GLN A 180 3.45 6.67 -1.54
CA GLN A 180 2.89 8.00 -1.30
C GLN A 180 1.93 7.99 -0.10
N PRO A 181 0.95 7.08 0.02
CA PRO A 181 0.13 6.98 1.22
C PRO A 181 0.96 6.72 2.48
N ALA A 182 1.98 5.86 2.39
CA ALA A 182 2.85 5.55 3.51
C ALA A 182 3.60 6.81 4.02
N ALA A 183 4.13 7.63 3.12
CA ALA A 183 4.75 8.91 3.49
C ALA A 183 3.77 9.87 4.13
N LEU A 184 2.56 10.01 3.58
CA LEU A 184 1.55 10.96 4.05
C LEU A 184 0.87 10.54 5.36
N CYS A 185 0.87 9.25 5.69
CA CYS A 185 0.34 8.70 6.92
C CYS A 185 1.43 8.36 7.95
N GLY A 186 2.71 8.52 7.62
CA GLY A 186 3.82 8.30 8.55
C GLY A 186 3.99 6.83 8.93
N VAL A 187 3.90 5.96 7.94
CA VAL A 187 4.09 4.50 8.08
C VAL A 187 5.12 4.02 7.05
N VAL A 188 5.56 2.77 7.19
CA VAL A 188 6.45 2.12 6.22
C VAL A 188 5.64 1.55 5.08
N GLY A 189 6.09 1.74 3.84
CA GLY A 189 5.43 1.20 2.65
C GLY A 189 6.45 0.64 1.69
N VAL A 190 6.25 -0.60 1.24
CA VAL A 190 7.19 -1.29 0.35
C VAL A 190 6.52 -1.62 -0.97
N LYS A 191 7.06 -1.10 -2.07
CA LYS A 191 6.80 -1.64 -3.40
C LYS A 191 7.94 -2.57 -3.77
N PRO A 192 7.74 -3.89 -3.84
CA PRO A 192 8.81 -4.79 -4.22
C PRO A 192 9.11 -4.71 -5.73
N THR A 193 10.13 -5.44 -6.18
CA THR A 193 10.47 -5.57 -7.60
C THR A 193 9.26 -6.08 -8.37
N TYR A 194 9.04 -5.58 -9.59
CA TYR A 194 7.99 -6.14 -10.45
C TYR A 194 8.26 -7.64 -10.68
N GLY A 195 7.25 -8.48 -10.44
CA GLY A 195 7.36 -9.95 -10.46
C GLY A 195 7.76 -10.62 -9.12
N ARG A 196 8.08 -9.86 -8.05
CA ARG A 196 8.39 -10.43 -6.72
C ARG A 196 7.16 -11.03 -6.00
N VAL A 197 6.03 -10.33 -6.09
CA VAL A 197 4.73 -10.74 -5.54
C VAL A 197 3.81 -11.00 -6.73
N SER A 198 3.01 -12.07 -6.63
CA SER A 198 2.04 -12.43 -7.67
C SER A 198 0.97 -11.36 -7.84
N ARG A 199 0.59 -11.12 -9.10
CA ARG A 199 -0.54 -10.26 -9.49
C ARG A 199 -1.80 -11.07 -9.78
N ALA A 200 -1.78 -12.40 -9.66
CA ALA A 200 -2.97 -13.23 -9.78
C ALA A 200 -4.01 -12.81 -8.72
N GLY A 201 -5.20 -12.43 -9.18
CA GLY A 201 -6.29 -11.92 -8.32
C GLY A 201 -6.14 -10.47 -7.84
N LEU A 202 -5.13 -9.74 -8.32
CA LEU A 202 -5.12 -8.28 -8.28
C LEU A 202 -6.05 -7.75 -9.38
N VAL A 203 -7.01 -6.89 -9.03
CA VAL A 203 -7.81 -6.16 -10.02
C VAL A 203 -6.89 -5.19 -10.76
N ALA A 204 -6.55 -5.54 -12.00
CA ALA A 204 -5.53 -4.86 -12.78
C ALA A 204 -5.93 -3.43 -13.15
N PHE A 205 -5.01 -2.50 -12.91
CA PHE A 205 -5.03 -1.14 -13.45
C PHE A 205 -4.08 -1.08 -14.66
N ALA A 206 -2.76 -1.12 -14.42
CA ALA A 206 -1.75 -1.17 -15.47
C ALA A 206 -0.86 -2.38 -15.24
N SER A 207 -1.13 -3.44 -16.00
CA SER A 207 -0.50 -4.75 -15.86
C SER A 207 1.03 -4.69 -15.84
N SER A 208 1.68 -3.84 -16.63
CA SER A 208 3.15 -3.78 -16.67
C SER A 208 3.80 -2.95 -15.56
N LEU A 209 2.99 -2.40 -14.63
CA LEU A 209 3.40 -1.46 -13.59
C LEU A 209 2.91 -1.85 -12.19
N ASP A 210 1.75 -2.51 -12.11
CA ASP A 210 1.07 -2.90 -10.88
C ASP A 210 1.94 -3.83 -10.04
N GLN A 211 2.04 -3.55 -8.73
CA GLN A 211 2.60 -4.51 -7.80
C GLN A 211 1.97 -4.43 -6.41
N ILE A 212 1.67 -5.59 -5.81
CA ILE A 212 1.22 -5.70 -4.40
C ILE A 212 2.43 -5.52 -3.48
N GLY A 213 2.21 -4.88 -2.33
CA GLY A 213 3.23 -4.74 -1.30
C GLY A 213 2.67 -4.35 0.08
N PRO A 214 3.45 -4.54 1.15
CA PRO A 214 3.01 -4.28 2.51
C PRO A 214 3.08 -2.79 2.88
N ILE A 215 2.20 -2.41 3.81
CA ILE A 215 2.21 -1.16 4.57
C ILE A 215 2.17 -1.52 6.05
N THR A 216 3.10 -1.00 6.86
CA THR A 216 3.32 -1.42 8.25
C THR A 216 3.78 -0.28 9.13
N ALA A 217 3.68 -0.47 10.45
CA ALA A 217 4.14 0.48 11.45
C ALA A 217 5.67 0.59 11.49
N SER A 218 6.37 -0.52 11.22
CA SER A 218 7.84 -0.60 11.27
C SER A 218 8.46 -1.27 10.05
N VAL A 219 9.77 -1.10 9.86
CA VAL A 219 10.54 -1.78 8.81
C VAL A 219 10.64 -3.28 9.04
N GLU A 220 10.69 -3.72 10.31
CA GLU A 220 10.70 -5.14 10.67
C GLU A 220 9.39 -5.82 10.29
N ASP A 221 8.25 -5.20 10.61
CA ASP A 221 6.94 -5.70 10.22
C ASP A 221 6.80 -5.75 8.69
N ALA A 222 7.37 -4.77 7.98
CA ALA A 222 7.39 -4.73 6.52
C ALA A 222 8.15 -5.94 5.94
N ALA A 223 9.28 -6.28 6.55
CA ALA A 223 10.10 -7.43 6.15
C ALA A 223 9.35 -8.75 6.33
N LEU A 224 8.70 -8.94 7.49
CA LEU A 224 7.90 -10.14 7.78
C LEU A 224 6.74 -10.31 6.79
N LEU A 225 5.95 -9.26 6.55
CA LEU A 225 4.85 -9.33 5.59
C LEU A 225 5.34 -9.52 4.16
N LEU A 226 6.43 -8.85 3.76
CA LEU A 226 6.98 -9.01 2.42
C LEU A 226 7.47 -10.45 2.19
N THR A 227 8.13 -11.07 3.18
CA THR A 227 8.53 -12.47 3.11
C THR A 227 7.31 -13.38 2.92
N ALA A 228 6.23 -13.16 3.69
CA ALA A 228 5.03 -13.99 3.63
C ALA A 228 4.35 -13.94 2.26
N ILE A 229 4.24 -12.77 1.62
CA ILE A 229 3.48 -12.62 0.36
C ILE A 229 4.31 -12.83 -0.92
N SER A 230 5.65 -12.86 -0.80
CA SER A 230 6.55 -12.98 -1.96
C SER A 230 6.68 -14.42 -2.46
N GLY A 231 7.09 -14.56 -3.72
CA GLY A 231 7.48 -15.84 -4.31
C GLY A 231 6.79 -16.13 -5.63
N PHE A 232 7.35 -17.11 -6.35
CA PHE A 232 6.86 -17.53 -7.66
C PHE A 232 5.44 -18.09 -7.60
N ASP A 233 4.57 -17.64 -8.50
CA ASP A 233 3.21 -18.14 -8.64
C ASP A 233 2.96 -18.63 -10.06
N PRO A 234 2.69 -19.94 -10.27
CA PRO A 234 2.41 -20.47 -11.61
C PRO A 234 1.13 -19.91 -12.25
N LEU A 235 0.25 -19.26 -11.47
CA LEU A 235 -0.95 -18.59 -11.99
C LEU A 235 -0.68 -17.18 -12.53
N ASP A 236 0.54 -16.67 -12.36
CA ASP A 236 0.98 -15.38 -12.88
C ASP A 236 2.24 -15.55 -13.73
N SER A 237 2.08 -15.50 -15.06
CA SER A 237 3.19 -15.62 -16.01
C SER A 237 4.24 -14.50 -15.92
N THR A 238 3.99 -13.46 -15.13
CA THR A 238 4.96 -12.37 -14.87
C THR A 238 5.61 -12.49 -13.49
N SER A 239 5.19 -13.46 -12.68
CA SER A 239 5.85 -13.79 -11.43
C SER A 239 7.22 -14.39 -11.71
N ALA A 240 8.25 -13.89 -11.02
CA ALA A 240 9.60 -14.34 -11.25
C ALA A 240 9.92 -15.59 -10.42
N GLU A 241 10.49 -16.60 -11.08
CA GLU A 241 11.06 -17.79 -10.45
C GLU A 241 12.36 -17.44 -9.70
N ARG A 242 12.22 -16.78 -8.54
CA ARG A 242 13.34 -16.40 -7.67
C ARG A 242 13.06 -16.77 -6.22
N PRO A 243 14.09 -17.22 -5.48
CA PRO A 243 13.94 -17.46 -4.05
C PRO A 243 13.57 -16.16 -3.33
N VAL A 244 12.81 -16.29 -2.25
CA VAL A 244 12.46 -15.21 -1.34
C VAL A 244 13.52 -15.15 -0.24
N PRO A 245 14.28 -14.05 -0.11
CA PRO A 245 15.17 -13.87 1.02
C PRO A 245 14.40 -13.81 2.35
N ASP A 246 15.05 -14.24 3.42
CA ASP A 246 14.64 -13.86 4.76
C ASP A 246 15.02 -12.39 4.99
N TYR A 247 14.06 -11.50 4.73
CA TYR A 247 14.29 -10.06 4.82
C TYR A 247 14.53 -9.60 6.25
N ALA A 248 13.93 -10.26 7.25
CA ALA A 248 14.01 -9.87 8.65
C ALA A 248 15.41 -10.13 9.22
N HIS A 249 16.04 -11.25 8.83
CA HIS A 249 17.37 -11.63 9.31
C HIS A 249 18.48 -10.62 8.95
N SER A 250 18.30 -9.83 7.88
CA SER A 250 19.34 -8.96 7.34
C SER A 250 19.20 -7.47 7.71
N LEU A 251 18.18 -7.11 8.49
CA LEU A 251 17.81 -5.71 8.78
C LEU A 251 18.92 -4.92 9.49
N GLN A 252 19.68 -5.56 10.38
CA GLN A 252 20.64 -4.88 11.26
C GLN A 252 22.08 -4.92 10.73
N ARG A 253 22.29 -5.35 9.48
CA ARG A 253 23.64 -5.41 8.90
C ARG A 253 24.28 -4.00 8.89
N PRO A 254 25.57 -3.87 9.23
CA PRO A 254 26.27 -2.58 9.17
C PRO A 254 26.32 -2.01 7.74
N LEU A 255 26.20 -0.69 7.59
CA LEU A 255 26.19 -0.03 6.27
C LEU A 255 27.58 0.35 5.76
N ARG A 256 28.66 -0.14 6.40
CA ARG A 256 30.03 0.26 6.10
C ARG A 256 30.39 0.00 4.63
N GLY A 257 30.69 1.07 3.91
CA GLY A 257 31.09 1.00 2.50
C GLY A 257 29.93 0.93 1.50
N LEU A 258 28.69 0.93 1.98
CA LEU A 258 27.51 1.05 1.13
C LEU A 258 27.46 2.47 0.53
N ARG A 259 27.15 2.58 -0.78
CA ARG A 259 27.05 3.86 -1.49
C ARG A 259 25.58 4.20 -1.71
N ILE A 260 25.13 5.32 -1.17
CA ILE A 260 23.80 5.90 -1.37
C ILE A 260 23.90 6.99 -2.43
N GLY A 261 23.16 6.84 -3.53
CA GLY A 261 23.03 7.87 -4.56
C GLY A 261 21.95 8.88 -4.19
N VAL A 262 22.16 10.14 -4.57
CA VAL A 262 21.21 11.25 -4.41
C VAL A 262 21.00 11.86 -5.79
N PRO A 263 19.87 11.59 -6.46
CA PRO A 263 19.60 12.10 -7.81
C PRO A 263 19.42 13.62 -7.81
N ARG A 264 20.21 14.36 -8.60
CA ARG A 264 20.14 15.83 -8.61
C ARG A 264 18.75 16.35 -8.97
N GLU A 265 18.11 15.71 -9.93
CA GLU A 265 16.79 16.06 -10.47
C GLU A 265 15.67 15.99 -9.42
N TYR A 266 15.89 15.24 -8.33
CA TYR A 266 14.91 15.05 -7.27
C TYR A 266 15.06 16.02 -6.09
N PHE A 267 16.04 16.93 -6.16
CA PHE A 267 16.25 17.97 -5.18
C PHE A 267 16.23 19.37 -5.82
N PRO A 268 15.15 19.75 -6.52
CA PRO A 268 15.02 21.08 -7.10
C PRO A 268 14.97 22.17 -6.01
N ALA A 269 15.23 23.41 -6.38
CA ALA A 269 15.24 24.54 -5.44
C ALA A 269 13.85 24.76 -4.82
N GLU A 270 12.79 24.41 -5.55
CA GLU A 270 11.39 24.57 -5.18
C GLU A 270 10.85 23.44 -4.31
N LEU A 271 11.65 22.41 -4.00
CA LEU A 271 11.24 21.32 -3.10
C LEU A 271 10.87 21.89 -1.73
N ASP A 272 9.76 21.42 -1.17
CA ASP A 272 9.28 21.85 0.15
C ASP A 272 10.43 21.75 1.18
N PRO A 273 10.73 22.84 1.92
CA PRO A 273 11.88 22.87 2.83
C PRO A 273 11.86 21.78 3.89
N ALA A 274 10.68 21.35 4.34
CA ALA A 274 10.59 20.30 5.33
C ALA A 274 10.81 18.91 4.74
N VAL A 275 10.39 18.69 3.49
CA VAL A 275 10.71 17.47 2.75
C VAL A 275 12.22 17.36 2.53
N ARG A 276 12.86 18.48 2.12
CA ARG A 276 14.31 18.57 2.01
C ARG A 276 14.99 18.26 3.34
N ALA A 277 14.57 18.91 4.43
CA ALA A 277 15.15 18.69 5.76
C ALA A 277 15.02 17.24 6.24
N ALA A 278 13.90 16.55 5.95
CA ALA A 278 13.73 15.14 6.27
C ALA A 278 14.69 14.24 5.47
N CYS A 279 14.92 14.54 4.19
CA CYS A 279 15.91 13.83 3.38
C CYS A 279 17.33 14.04 3.91
N ASP A 280 17.70 15.28 4.24
CA ASP A 280 19.01 15.62 4.80
C ASP A 280 19.25 14.90 6.14
N ALA A 281 18.23 14.89 7.01
CA ALA A 281 18.27 14.17 8.28
C ALA A 281 18.45 12.65 8.10
N ALA A 282 17.76 12.06 7.12
CA ALA A 282 17.92 10.64 6.78
C ALA A 282 19.32 10.34 6.22
N LEU A 283 19.85 11.18 5.32
CA LEU A 283 21.22 11.05 4.82
C LEU A 283 22.25 11.14 5.94
N ASP A 284 22.03 12.01 6.93
CA ASP A 284 22.91 12.12 8.09
C ASP A 284 22.88 10.89 8.99
N ARG A 285 21.71 10.27 9.21
CA ARG A 285 21.59 8.96 9.89
C ARG A 285 22.42 7.90 9.15
N LEU A 286 22.28 7.82 7.83
CA LEU A 286 23.00 6.85 7.01
C LEU A 286 24.53 7.07 6.99
N ARG A 287 24.98 8.33 6.96
CA ARG A 287 26.42 8.67 7.09
C ARG A 287 26.99 8.19 8.41
N ARG A 288 26.27 8.39 9.53
CA ARG A 288 26.69 7.91 10.86
C ARG A 288 26.75 6.39 10.94
N ALA A 289 25.79 5.71 10.32
CA ALA A 289 25.79 4.25 10.18
C ALA A 289 26.90 3.70 9.24
N GLY A 290 27.72 4.57 8.63
CA GLY A 290 28.91 4.21 7.85
C GLY A 290 28.70 4.14 6.33
N ALA A 291 27.55 4.58 5.84
CA ALA A 291 27.29 4.69 4.41
C ALA A 291 28.01 5.91 3.80
N LYS A 292 28.34 5.82 2.51
CA LYS A 292 28.90 6.91 1.72
C LYS A 292 27.80 7.49 0.84
N VAL A 293 27.69 8.80 0.77
CA VAL A 293 26.70 9.49 -0.06
C VAL A 293 27.39 10.03 -1.32
N ARG A 294 26.75 9.89 -2.48
CA ARG A 294 27.21 10.48 -3.74
C ARG A 294 26.02 11.02 -4.52
N GLU A 295 26.24 12.09 -5.26
CA GLU A 295 25.26 12.58 -6.22
C GLU A 295 25.30 11.71 -7.49
N VAL A 296 24.13 11.51 -8.11
CA VAL A 296 23.96 10.80 -9.39
C VAL A 296 22.98 11.57 -10.26
N ASP A 297 22.90 11.21 -11.54
CA ASP A 297 22.03 11.87 -12.51
C ASP A 297 20.95 10.89 -13.01
N LEU A 298 19.71 11.37 -13.08
CA LEU A 298 18.55 10.68 -13.65
C LEU A 298 17.83 11.60 -14.67
N PRO A 299 18.47 11.90 -15.81
CA PRO A 299 18.11 13.02 -16.66
C PRO A 299 16.72 12.93 -17.31
N HIS A 300 16.14 11.72 -17.44
CA HIS A 300 14.83 11.52 -18.07
C HIS A 300 13.68 11.40 -17.06
N THR A 301 13.91 11.69 -15.78
CA THR A 301 12.87 11.53 -14.76
C THR A 301 11.80 12.62 -14.83
N SER A 302 12.11 13.79 -15.39
CA SER A 302 11.11 14.85 -15.68
C SER A 302 9.98 14.39 -16.59
N GLU A 303 10.25 13.43 -17.48
CA GLU A 303 9.32 12.86 -18.44
C GLU A 303 8.51 11.69 -17.83
N GLY A 304 8.84 11.28 -16.59
CA GLY A 304 8.25 10.12 -15.92
C GLY A 304 6.74 10.21 -15.77
N ILE A 305 6.20 11.38 -15.40
CA ILE A 305 4.75 11.60 -15.29
C ILE A 305 4.08 11.38 -16.64
N ALA A 306 4.59 12.02 -17.71
CA ALA A 306 4.00 11.90 -19.03
C ALA A 306 4.04 10.46 -19.56
N ALA A 307 5.18 9.78 -19.44
CA ALA A 307 5.33 8.38 -19.84
C ALA A 307 4.41 7.45 -19.05
N TYR A 308 4.31 7.65 -17.73
CA TYR A 308 3.43 6.89 -16.85
C TYR A 308 1.97 7.04 -17.26
N TYR A 309 1.47 8.27 -17.45
CA TYR A 309 0.06 8.47 -17.81
C TYR A 309 -0.28 7.89 -19.18
N VAL A 310 0.65 7.92 -20.15
CA VAL A 310 0.44 7.26 -21.45
C VAL A 310 0.35 5.74 -21.29
N VAL A 311 1.32 5.11 -20.60
CA VAL A 311 1.37 3.65 -20.44
C VAL A 311 0.21 3.15 -19.58
N ALA A 312 0.02 3.75 -18.40
CA ALA A 312 -0.97 3.30 -17.44
C ALA A 312 -2.41 3.46 -17.97
N THR A 313 -2.74 4.57 -18.65
CA THR A 313 -4.09 4.74 -19.19
C THR A 313 -4.36 3.83 -20.40
N ALA A 314 -3.37 3.63 -21.28
CA ALA A 314 -3.46 2.67 -22.37
C ALA A 314 -3.84 1.28 -21.84
N GLU A 315 -3.06 0.75 -20.90
CA GLU A 315 -3.32 -0.55 -20.31
C GLU A 315 -4.66 -0.59 -19.55
N ALA A 316 -5.00 0.46 -18.80
CA ALA A 316 -6.27 0.54 -18.09
C ALA A 316 -7.48 0.47 -19.03
N SER A 317 -7.43 1.15 -20.19
CA SER A 317 -8.52 1.12 -21.16
C SER A 317 -8.81 -0.31 -21.68
N SER A 318 -7.77 -1.15 -21.77
CA SER A 318 -7.90 -2.56 -22.14
C SER A 318 -8.31 -3.42 -20.94
N ASN A 319 -7.63 -3.28 -19.79
CA ASN A 319 -7.88 -4.09 -18.59
C ASN A 319 -9.31 -3.93 -18.07
N LEU A 320 -9.84 -2.71 -18.09
CA LEU A 320 -11.19 -2.38 -17.63
C LEU A 320 -12.27 -2.63 -18.68
N ALA A 321 -11.94 -3.10 -19.89
CA ALA A 321 -12.94 -3.45 -20.90
C ALA A 321 -13.84 -4.62 -20.46
N ARG A 322 -13.36 -5.47 -19.55
CA ARG A 322 -14.09 -6.64 -19.02
C ARG A 322 -15.29 -6.31 -18.13
N TYR A 323 -15.37 -5.08 -17.62
CA TYR A 323 -16.45 -4.64 -16.74
C TYR A 323 -17.60 -4.12 -17.59
N ASP A 324 -18.54 -5.02 -17.83
CA ASP A 324 -19.56 -4.91 -18.87
C ASP A 324 -20.97 -5.28 -18.36
N GLY A 325 -21.08 -5.74 -17.11
CA GLY A 325 -22.33 -6.15 -16.45
C GLY A 325 -22.89 -7.50 -16.92
N VAL A 326 -22.17 -8.25 -17.76
CA VAL A 326 -22.67 -9.52 -18.31
C VAL A 326 -22.42 -10.68 -17.34
N ARG A 327 -21.18 -10.81 -16.85
CA ARG A 327 -20.76 -11.97 -16.04
C ARG A 327 -20.79 -11.70 -14.54
N TYR A 328 -20.54 -10.47 -14.12
CA TYR A 328 -20.43 -10.08 -12.71
C TYR A 328 -20.51 -8.55 -12.58
N GLY A 329 -20.69 -8.09 -11.34
CA GLY A 329 -20.78 -6.69 -10.98
C GLY A 329 -22.15 -6.08 -11.30
N MET A 330 -22.20 -4.75 -11.29
CA MET A 330 -23.38 -3.99 -11.63
C MET A 330 -23.77 -4.21 -13.10
N ARG A 331 -25.08 -4.26 -13.35
CA ARG A 331 -25.66 -4.22 -14.69
C ARG A 331 -26.79 -3.18 -14.69
N ALA A 332 -26.78 -2.27 -15.66
CA ALA A 332 -27.87 -1.33 -15.83
C ALA A 332 -29.18 -2.06 -16.18
N ASP A 333 -30.33 -1.48 -15.81
CA ASP A 333 -31.64 -2.05 -16.07
C ASP A 333 -31.83 -2.41 -17.54
N ALA A 334 -32.57 -3.50 -17.78
CA ALA A 334 -32.67 -4.16 -19.07
C ALA A 334 -33.16 -3.21 -20.19
N THR A 335 -32.31 -3.05 -21.19
CA THR A 335 -32.63 -2.45 -22.49
C THR A 335 -32.77 -3.56 -23.53
N ALA A 336 -33.54 -3.34 -24.60
CA ALA A 336 -33.62 -4.29 -25.72
C ALA A 336 -32.33 -4.29 -26.58
N ASP A 337 -31.44 -3.32 -26.37
CA ASP A 337 -30.18 -3.16 -27.08
C ASP A 337 -28.97 -3.45 -26.18
N LEU A 338 -28.08 -4.33 -26.67
CA LEU A 338 -26.85 -4.71 -26.01
C LEU A 338 -25.84 -3.55 -25.93
N GLN A 339 -25.78 -2.70 -26.96
CA GLN A 339 -24.87 -1.54 -26.96
C GLN A 339 -25.26 -0.56 -25.86
N GLU A 340 -26.56 -0.23 -25.78
CA GLU A 340 -27.09 0.61 -24.70
C GLU A 340 -26.79 0.03 -23.32
N MET A 341 -26.96 -1.28 -23.11
CA MET A 341 -26.64 -1.94 -21.84
C MET A 341 -25.17 -1.73 -21.44
N TYR A 342 -24.23 -1.92 -22.37
CA TYR A 342 -22.80 -1.71 -22.10
C TYR A 342 -22.47 -0.25 -21.77
N VAL A 343 -22.97 0.68 -22.59
CA VAL A 343 -22.71 2.12 -22.40
C VAL A 343 -23.27 2.58 -21.06
N ARG A 344 -24.52 2.22 -20.73
CA ARG A 344 -25.16 2.62 -19.48
C ARG A 344 -24.47 2.00 -18.26
N THR A 345 -24.22 0.69 -18.28
CA THR A 345 -23.54 0.00 -17.16
C THR A 345 -22.20 0.66 -16.84
N ARG A 346 -21.39 0.94 -17.87
CA ARG A 346 -20.08 1.58 -17.70
C ARG A 346 -20.19 3.05 -17.30
N HIS A 347 -21.16 3.77 -17.86
CA HIS A 347 -21.37 5.19 -17.54
C HIS A 347 -21.84 5.40 -16.10
N GLU A 348 -22.76 4.55 -15.63
CA GLU A 348 -23.35 4.61 -14.29
C GLU A 348 -22.42 3.99 -13.22
N GLY A 349 -21.65 2.96 -13.61
CA GLY A 349 -20.79 2.21 -12.70
C GLY A 349 -19.42 2.82 -12.44
N PHE A 350 -18.78 3.44 -13.45
CA PHE A 350 -17.45 4.07 -13.30
C PHE A 350 -17.56 5.55 -12.92
N GLY A 351 -16.74 5.98 -11.97
CA GLY A 351 -16.54 7.38 -11.63
C GLY A 351 -15.83 8.19 -12.72
N HIS A 352 -15.73 9.49 -12.48
CA HIS A 352 -15.23 10.44 -13.49
C HIS A 352 -13.77 10.20 -13.85
N GLU A 353 -12.89 9.98 -12.87
CA GLU A 353 -11.46 9.77 -13.12
C GLU A 353 -11.19 8.46 -13.89
N VAL A 354 -11.88 7.38 -13.55
CA VAL A 354 -11.76 6.10 -14.27
C VAL A 354 -12.19 6.26 -15.74
N ARG A 355 -13.33 6.92 -15.99
CA ARG A 355 -13.80 7.20 -17.36
C ARG A 355 -12.81 8.10 -18.12
N ARG A 356 -12.24 9.13 -17.49
CA ARG A 356 -11.21 9.99 -18.08
C ARG A 356 -10.00 9.17 -18.54
N ARG A 357 -9.51 8.26 -17.71
CA ARG A 357 -8.36 7.40 -18.02
C ARG A 357 -8.69 6.37 -19.11
N ILE A 358 -9.89 5.79 -19.12
CA ILE A 358 -10.33 4.91 -20.21
C ILE A 358 -10.37 5.66 -21.55
N LEU A 359 -10.93 6.88 -21.57
CA LEU A 359 -10.97 7.73 -22.77
C LEU A 359 -9.56 8.05 -23.29
N LEU A 360 -8.66 8.52 -22.42
CA LEU A 360 -7.28 8.81 -22.79
C LEU A 360 -6.56 7.56 -23.29
N GLY A 361 -6.71 6.42 -22.60
CA GLY A 361 -6.11 5.16 -22.99
C GLY A 361 -6.57 4.66 -24.35
N THR A 362 -7.88 4.73 -24.61
CA THR A 362 -8.46 4.37 -25.91
C THR A 362 -7.93 5.28 -27.02
N TYR A 363 -7.75 6.57 -26.75
CA TYR A 363 -7.17 7.52 -27.69
C TYR A 363 -5.71 7.19 -28.01
N VAL A 364 -4.85 7.00 -27.00
CA VAL A 364 -3.42 6.74 -27.24
C VAL A 364 -3.14 5.38 -27.88
N LEU A 365 -4.09 4.44 -27.82
CA LEU A 365 -4.03 3.16 -28.52
C LEU A 365 -4.69 3.16 -29.91
N SER A 366 -5.40 4.23 -30.27
CA SER A 366 -6.13 4.30 -31.53
C SER A 366 -5.19 4.35 -32.75
N ALA A 367 -5.67 3.83 -33.88
CA ALA A 367 -4.94 3.84 -35.13
C ALA A 367 -4.55 5.28 -35.53
N GLY A 368 -3.30 5.47 -35.91
CA GLY A 368 -2.72 6.79 -36.22
C GLY A 368 -2.07 7.51 -35.03
N TYR A 369 -2.47 7.19 -33.79
CA TYR A 369 -1.93 7.80 -32.57
C TYR A 369 -1.02 6.87 -31.76
N TYR A 370 -1.15 5.55 -31.94
CA TYR A 370 -0.34 4.52 -31.25
C TYR A 370 1.17 4.80 -31.28
N GLU A 371 1.72 5.08 -32.48
CA GLU A 371 3.15 5.32 -32.67
C GLU A 371 3.62 6.61 -31.97
N ALA A 372 2.81 7.66 -32.03
CA ALA A 372 3.13 8.98 -31.49
C ALA A 372 3.01 9.05 -29.96
N TYR A 373 2.09 8.27 -29.38
CA TYR A 373 1.84 8.29 -27.94
C TYR A 373 2.34 7.01 -27.27
N TYR A 374 1.64 5.88 -27.41
CA TYR A 374 1.95 4.68 -26.63
C TYR A 374 3.37 4.17 -26.87
N ARG A 375 3.78 4.00 -28.12
CA ARG A 375 5.14 3.56 -28.45
C ARG A 375 6.20 4.56 -27.98
N GLN A 376 5.92 5.85 -28.07
CA GLN A 376 6.82 6.89 -27.56
C GLN A 376 6.94 6.86 -26.03
N GLY A 377 5.84 6.65 -25.32
CA GLY A 377 5.83 6.45 -23.87
C GLY A 377 6.67 5.22 -23.46
N CYS A 378 6.57 4.12 -24.21
CA CYS A 378 7.42 2.94 -24.00
C CYS A 378 8.92 3.22 -24.24
N ARG A 379 9.26 4.08 -25.21
CA ARG A 379 10.66 4.49 -25.43
C ARG A 379 11.19 5.33 -24.28
N VAL A 380 10.41 6.29 -23.78
CA VAL A 380 10.79 7.09 -22.61
C VAL A 380 10.93 6.21 -21.37
N ARG A 381 10.03 5.24 -21.17
CA ARG A 381 10.16 4.22 -20.12
C ARG A 381 11.51 3.50 -20.19
N ALA A 382 11.98 3.13 -21.38
CA ALA A 382 13.27 2.48 -21.56
C ALA A 382 14.45 3.41 -21.23
N LEU A 383 14.36 4.70 -21.57
CA LEU A 383 15.37 5.70 -21.19
C LEU A 383 15.45 5.87 -19.67
N ILE A 384 14.30 5.97 -18.99
CA ILE A 384 14.22 6.05 -17.52
C ILE A 384 14.84 4.80 -16.87
N ALA A 385 14.55 3.60 -17.39
CA ALA A 385 15.16 2.37 -16.89
C ALA A 385 16.70 2.39 -17.05
N ALA A 386 17.19 2.84 -18.21
CA ALA A 386 18.63 2.97 -18.46
C ALA A 386 19.29 4.00 -17.54
N ASP A 387 18.59 5.07 -17.12
CA ASP A 387 19.11 6.05 -16.16
C ASP A 387 19.38 5.40 -14.80
N PHE A 388 18.42 4.62 -14.28
CA PHE A 388 18.62 3.87 -13.04
C PHE A 388 19.75 2.86 -13.14
N GLU A 389 19.86 2.12 -14.26
CA GLU A 389 20.97 1.18 -14.47
C GLU A 389 22.33 1.87 -14.40
N ARG A 390 22.47 3.04 -15.03
CA ARG A 390 23.70 3.85 -14.94
C ARG A 390 23.96 4.33 -13.52
N ALA A 391 22.94 4.86 -12.83
CA ALA A 391 23.08 5.31 -11.46
C ALA A 391 23.51 4.17 -10.51
N PHE A 392 22.98 2.96 -10.68
CA PHE A 392 23.35 1.79 -9.87
C PHE A 392 24.72 1.19 -10.20
N ALA A 393 25.39 1.64 -11.27
CA ALA A 393 26.82 1.36 -11.44
C ALA A 393 27.66 2.09 -10.35
N ASP A 394 27.22 3.28 -9.95
CA ASP A 394 27.94 4.13 -9.00
C ASP A 394 27.45 4.02 -7.55
N CYS A 395 26.22 3.54 -7.33
CA CYS A 395 25.64 3.40 -6.00
C CYS A 395 24.89 2.07 -5.80
N HIS A 396 24.58 1.71 -4.55
CA HIS A 396 23.89 0.46 -4.22
C HIS A 396 22.38 0.63 -4.03
N CYS A 397 21.94 1.85 -3.73
CA CYS A 397 20.56 2.32 -3.72
C CYS A 397 20.56 3.86 -3.76
N LEU A 398 19.40 4.45 -4.01
CA LEU A 398 19.15 5.88 -4.04
C LEU A 398 18.33 6.30 -2.82
N LEU A 399 18.54 7.52 -2.31
CA LEU A 399 17.64 8.19 -1.38
C LEU A 399 17.00 9.40 -2.06
N THR A 400 15.67 9.49 -1.98
CA THR A 400 14.88 10.53 -2.62
C THR A 400 13.75 10.98 -1.70
N PRO A 401 13.15 12.16 -1.92
CA PRO A 401 11.84 12.45 -1.38
C PRO A 401 10.82 11.39 -1.85
N THR A 402 9.84 11.06 -1.01
CA THR A 402 8.68 10.25 -1.47
C THR A 402 7.61 11.14 -2.09
N THR A 403 7.35 12.31 -1.49
CA THR A 403 6.31 13.26 -1.91
C THR A 403 6.88 14.67 -2.00
N PRO A 404 6.33 15.54 -2.88
CA PRO A 404 6.81 16.92 -3.00
C PRO A 404 6.40 17.81 -1.83
N THR A 405 5.34 17.44 -1.11
CA THR A 405 4.81 18.17 0.04
C THR A 405 4.32 17.18 1.10
N PRO A 406 4.07 17.66 2.35
CA PRO A 406 3.22 16.95 3.30
C PRO A 406 1.78 16.75 2.77
N ALA A 407 0.97 16.00 3.50
CA ALA A 407 -0.41 15.67 3.11
C ALA A 407 -1.22 16.94 2.86
N PHE A 408 -1.88 17.07 1.70
CA PHE A 408 -2.70 18.24 1.34
C PHE A 408 -4.14 18.11 1.84
N ARG A 409 -4.94 19.19 1.79
CA ARG A 409 -6.32 19.16 2.26
C ARG A 409 -7.24 18.38 1.32
N ILE A 410 -8.25 17.73 1.88
CA ILE A 410 -9.34 17.15 1.09
C ILE A 410 -9.99 18.27 0.28
N GLY A 411 -10.21 18.03 -1.01
CA GLY A 411 -10.77 18.96 -1.99
C GLY A 411 -9.77 19.90 -2.64
N GLU A 412 -8.52 19.97 -2.16
CA GLU A 412 -7.52 20.97 -2.60
C GLU A 412 -7.14 20.79 -4.08
N LYS A 413 -7.02 19.55 -4.55
CA LYS A 413 -6.49 19.22 -5.88
C LYS A 413 -7.49 18.52 -6.82
N ILE A 414 -8.72 18.27 -6.38
CA ILE A 414 -9.74 17.56 -7.20
C ILE A 414 -10.05 18.33 -8.50
N GLY A 415 -10.04 19.67 -8.44
CA GLY A 415 -10.33 20.53 -9.59
C GLY A 415 -9.19 20.67 -10.61
N ASP A 416 -7.98 20.24 -10.25
CA ASP A 416 -6.78 20.32 -11.09
C ASP A 416 -6.10 18.94 -11.19
N PRO A 417 -6.45 18.15 -12.22
CA PRO A 417 -5.85 16.84 -12.43
C PRO A 417 -4.32 16.88 -12.54
N LEU A 418 -3.74 17.93 -13.14
CA LEU A 418 -2.28 18.00 -13.30
C LEU A 418 -1.60 18.20 -11.95
N ALA A 419 -2.14 19.06 -11.09
CA ALA A 419 -1.65 19.22 -9.73
C ALA A 419 -1.76 17.93 -8.89
N MET A 420 -2.80 17.12 -9.11
CA MET A 420 -2.93 15.79 -8.51
C MET A 420 -1.85 14.84 -9.03
N TYR A 421 -1.60 14.81 -10.34
CA TYR A 421 -0.63 13.91 -10.96
C TYR A 421 0.81 14.22 -10.51
N LEU A 422 1.13 15.51 -10.34
CA LEU A 422 2.42 15.95 -9.82
C LEU A 422 2.68 15.52 -8.37
N ALA A 423 1.67 15.04 -7.64
CA ALA A 423 1.87 14.46 -6.31
C ALA A 423 2.75 13.18 -6.36
N ASP A 424 2.83 12.52 -7.52
CA ASP A 424 3.54 11.26 -7.73
C ASP A 424 4.89 11.45 -8.46
N VAL A 425 5.37 12.70 -8.58
CA VAL A 425 6.55 13.05 -9.40
C VAL A 425 7.81 12.26 -9.04
N PHE A 426 7.99 11.90 -7.77
CA PHE A 426 9.16 11.14 -7.30
C PHE A 426 8.93 9.61 -7.27
N THR A 427 7.73 9.13 -7.57
CA THR A 427 7.38 7.72 -7.41
C THR A 427 7.19 6.98 -8.74
N VAL A 428 6.66 7.63 -9.78
CA VAL A 428 6.27 6.97 -11.05
C VAL A 428 7.45 6.33 -11.81
N ALA A 429 8.62 6.96 -11.77
CA ALA A 429 9.81 6.47 -12.49
C ALA A 429 10.24 5.07 -12.01
N VAL A 430 10.00 4.77 -10.72
CA VAL A 430 10.31 3.47 -10.11
C VAL A 430 9.44 2.36 -10.73
N ASN A 431 8.15 2.60 -10.97
CA ASN A 431 7.25 1.62 -11.59
C ASN A 431 7.59 1.43 -13.07
N LEU A 432 7.88 2.53 -13.78
CA LEU A 432 8.32 2.49 -15.17
C LEU A 432 9.57 1.60 -15.33
N ALA A 433 10.53 1.70 -14.40
CA ALA A 433 11.73 0.87 -14.38
C ALA A 433 11.55 -0.52 -13.74
N GLY A 434 10.38 -0.83 -13.15
CA GLY A 434 10.11 -2.12 -12.49
C GLY A 434 10.88 -2.37 -11.19
N LEU A 435 11.45 -1.33 -10.58
CA LEU A 435 12.41 -1.42 -9.48
C LEU A 435 11.74 -1.51 -8.10
N PRO A 436 12.37 -2.11 -7.08
CA PRO A 436 11.87 -2.05 -5.71
C PRO A 436 12.11 -0.66 -5.08
N ALA A 437 11.19 -0.24 -4.21
CA ALA A 437 11.35 0.95 -3.39
C ALA A 437 10.66 0.82 -2.02
N VAL A 438 11.27 1.44 -1.00
CA VAL A 438 10.77 1.48 0.38
C VAL A 438 10.60 2.93 0.80
N THR A 439 9.43 3.27 1.32
CA THR A 439 9.20 4.54 2.02
C THR A 439 9.27 4.31 3.51
N VAL A 440 9.98 5.19 4.22
CA VAL A 440 10.01 5.24 5.69
C VAL A 440 9.75 6.65 6.20
N PRO A 441 9.11 6.82 7.37
CA PRO A 441 8.98 8.12 8.02
C PRO A 441 10.35 8.71 8.38
N ALA A 442 10.55 10.01 8.14
CA ALA A 442 11.83 10.69 8.38
C ALA A 442 11.69 12.08 9.01
N GLY A 443 10.48 12.48 9.41
CA GLY A 443 10.25 13.74 10.10
C GLY A 443 8.78 14.14 10.09
N THR A 444 8.51 15.34 10.61
CA THR A 444 7.16 15.92 10.63
C THR A 444 7.18 17.41 10.32
N VAL A 445 6.06 17.91 9.80
CA VAL A 445 5.73 19.35 9.69
C VAL A 445 4.53 19.61 10.57
N GLY A 446 4.77 20.19 11.74
CA GLY A 446 3.78 20.18 12.81
C GLY A 446 3.40 18.75 13.15
N ARG A 447 2.12 18.39 12.95
CA ARG A 447 1.61 17.02 13.16
C ARG A 447 1.67 16.12 11.92
N LEU A 448 2.01 16.65 10.75
CA LEU A 448 1.96 15.88 9.51
C LEU A 448 3.28 15.14 9.29
N PRO A 449 3.25 13.85 9.01
CA PRO A 449 4.46 13.09 8.72
C PRO A 449 5.04 13.46 7.34
N VAL A 450 6.34 13.24 7.22
CA VAL A 450 7.12 13.33 5.98
C VAL A 450 7.89 12.03 5.81
N GLY A 451 7.79 11.43 4.62
CA GLY A 451 8.50 10.20 4.26
C GLY A 451 9.65 10.44 3.29
N VAL A 452 10.67 9.60 3.40
CA VAL A 452 11.76 9.48 2.42
C VAL A 452 11.68 8.11 1.75
N GLN A 453 12.16 8.05 0.52
CA GLN A 453 12.12 6.88 -0.34
C GLN A 453 13.53 6.36 -0.60
N LEU A 454 13.70 5.05 -0.48
CA LEU A 454 14.87 4.31 -0.91
C LEU A 454 14.52 3.52 -2.17
N ILE A 455 15.32 3.67 -3.24
CA ILE A 455 15.13 2.96 -4.51
C ILE A 455 16.34 2.07 -4.76
N GLY A 456 16.12 0.81 -5.08
CA GLY A 456 17.21 -0.15 -5.29
C GLY A 456 17.19 -0.76 -6.69
N PRO A 457 18.29 -1.40 -7.12
CA PRO A 457 18.26 -2.24 -8.31
C PRO A 457 17.25 -3.39 -8.11
N ALA A 458 16.80 -3.99 -9.21
CA ALA A 458 15.89 -5.14 -9.15
C ALA A 458 16.40 -6.20 -8.16
N TRP A 459 15.50 -6.74 -7.35
CA TRP A 459 15.74 -7.82 -6.39
C TRP A 459 16.62 -7.44 -5.17
N SER A 460 16.70 -6.16 -4.84
CA SER A 460 17.50 -5.64 -3.72
C SER A 460 16.67 -5.27 -2.48
N GLU A 461 15.45 -5.82 -2.33
CA GLU A 461 14.57 -5.50 -1.20
C GLU A 461 15.25 -5.73 0.16
N GLU A 462 16.05 -6.79 0.31
CA GLU A 462 16.84 -7.07 1.51
C GLU A 462 17.75 -5.89 1.89
N ARG A 463 18.43 -5.30 0.90
CA ARG A 463 19.29 -4.13 1.13
C ARG A 463 18.47 -2.89 1.46
N LEU A 464 17.36 -2.67 0.76
CA LEU A 464 16.52 -1.50 1.00
C LEU A 464 15.93 -1.52 2.40
N LEU A 465 15.45 -2.68 2.85
CA LEU A 465 14.92 -2.86 4.20
C LEU A 465 16.02 -2.70 5.26
N ASN A 466 17.23 -3.19 5.02
CA ASN A 466 18.37 -2.92 5.89
C ASN A 466 18.67 -1.42 6.01
N VAL A 467 18.79 -0.70 4.89
CA VAL A 467 19.04 0.76 4.91
C VAL A 467 17.88 1.51 5.57
N ALA A 468 16.63 1.11 5.31
CA ALA A 468 15.43 1.66 5.92
C ALA A 468 15.42 1.50 7.44
N TRP A 469 15.84 0.33 7.95
CA TRP A 469 15.91 0.06 9.38
C TRP A 469 16.87 1.01 10.11
N HIS A 470 18.01 1.33 9.49
CA HIS A 470 18.94 2.34 10.03
C HIS A 470 18.34 3.75 10.01
N ILE A 471 17.54 4.11 8.99
CA ILE A 471 16.80 5.38 9.03
C ILE A 471 15.82 5.37 10.19
N GLU A 472 15.06 4.30 10.40
CA GLU A 472 14.05 4.20 11.45
C GLU A 472 14.65 4.27 12.87
N ASN A 473 15.77 3.58 13.12
CA ASN A 473 16.27 3.31 14.48
C ASN A 473 17.47 4.18 14.90
N GLU A 474 18.17 4.86 13.99
CA GLU A 474 19.28 5.75 14.36
C GLU A 474 18.76 7.09 14.90
N PRO A 475 19.09 7.47 16.16
CA PRO A 475 18.65 8.73 16.73
C PRO A 475 19.25 9.94 15.98
N LEU A 476 18.53 11.06 15.98
CA LEU A 476 19.10 12.35 15.59
C LEU A 476 20.00 12.87 16.71
N PRO A 477 21.13 13.53 16.40
CA PRO A 477 21.81 14.31 17.42
C PRO A 477 20.85 15.41 17.88
N GLU A 478 20.81 15.65 19.18
CA GLU A 478 20.14 16.81 19.72
C GLU A 478 20.69 18.09 19.08
N PRO A 479 19.81 19.08 18.81
CA PRO A 479 20.23 20.34 18.22
C PRO A 479 21.35 20.97 19.06
N ALA A 480 22.34 21.58 18.40
CA ALA A 480 23.52 22.15 19.05
C ALA A 480 23.22 23.18 20.17
N ARG A 481 22.00 23.75 20.19
CA ARG A 481 21.51 24.60 21.29
C ARG A 481 21.34 23.85 22.61
N GLU A 482 20.89 22.59 22.57
CA GLU A 482 20.68 21.77 23.76
C GLU A 482 21.98 21.18 24.30
N ARG A 483 22.96 20.89 23.42
CA ARG A 483 24.34 20.57 23.85
C ARG A 483 24.98 21.70 24.61
N ARG A 484 24.77 22.96 24.19
CA ARG A 484 25.28 24.14 24.91
C ARG A 484 24.58 24.33 26.25
N ALA A 485 23.26 24.13 26.30
CA ALA A 485 22.47 24.23 27.54
C ALA A 485 22.91 23.17 28.58
N ARG A 486 23.10 21.92 28.15
CA ARG A 486 23.61 20.85 29.01
C ARG A 486 25.07 21.05 29.43
N SER A 487 25.92 21.51 28.51
CA SER A 487 27.31 21.86 28.87
C SER A 487 27.39 23.06 29.81
N SER A 488 26.40 23.96 29.79
CA SER A 488 26.33 25.09 30.73
C SER A 488 25.73 24.71 32.08
N GLU A 489 24.83 23.72 32.12
CA GLU A 489 24.28 23.17 33.38
C GLU A 489 25.32 22.28 34.09
N GLU A 490 26.11 21.48 33.36
CA GLU A 490 27.22 20.69 33.95
C GLU A 490 28.38 21.56 34.46
N THR A 491 28.54 22.79 33.97
CA THR A 491 29.56 23.74 34.48
C THR A 491 29.09 24.60 35.66
N LEU A 492 27.83 24.46 36.11
CA LEU A 492 27.28 25.23 37.24
C LEU A 492 27.19 24.43 38.55
N GLU A 493 27.61 23.15 38.56
CA GLU A 493 27.63 22.31 39.77
C GLU A 493 28.98 22.27 40.51
N ASP A 494 30.04 22.92 39.98
CA ASP A 494 31.39 22.90 40.57
C ASP A 494 31.93 24.31 40.90
N GLU A 495 31.22 25.12 41.68
CA GLU A 495 31.85 26.21 42.47
C GLU A 495 31.09 26.43 43.79
N GLU A 496 31.47 25.69 44.85
CA GLU A 496 31.17 26.08 46.24
C GLU A 496 32.17 27.14 46.72
N PRO A 497 31.73 28.26 47.32
CA PRO A 497 32.61 29.09 48.13
C PRO A 497 32.53 28.69 49.62
N GLU A 498 33.71 28.49 50.21
CA GLU A 498 33.92 28.26 51.63
C GLU A 498 33.29 29.34 52.53
N SER A 499 32.82 28.88 53.69
CA SER A 499 32.13 29.62 54.74
C SER A 499 32.99 30.69 55.44
N ALA A 500 32.36 31.82 55.82
CA ALA A 500 32.72 32.53 57.05
C ALA A 500 31.48 33.19 57.69
N ALA A 501 31.42 33.03 59.00
CA ALA A 501 30.27 33.24 59.88
C ALA A 501 29.89 34.72 60.14
N VAL A 502 28.66 34.90 60.65
CA VAL A 502 28.30 35.57 61.92
C VAL A 502 26.94 36.30 61.79
N GLY A 503 26.00 35.94 62.69
CA GLY A 503 25.26 36.95 63.44
C GLY A 503 23.82 37.28 63.05
N SER A 504 22.92 36.87 63.94
CA SER A 504 21.70 37.60 64.38
C SER A 504 20.41 37.54 63.54
N ARG A 505 19.39 36.94 64.17
CA ARG A 505 17.94 37.20 64.04
C ARG A 505 17.63 38.68 64.34
N PRO A 506 16.52 39.31 63.85
CA PRO A 506 15.16 38.81 64.12
C PRO A 506 14.03 39.11 63.10
N ALA A 507 12.98 38.28 63.21
CA ALA A 507 11.53 38.55 63.24
C ALA A 507 10.82 39.59 62.33
N ARG A 508 9.61 39.13 61.90
CA ARG A 508 8.30 39.81 61.74
C ARG A 508 7.81 40.24 60.35
N ARG A 509 6.69 39.59 59.98
CA ARG A 509 5.37 40.12 59.58
C ARG A 509 5.30 41.16 58.44
N GLY A 510 4.40 40.90 57.48
CA GLY A 510 3.66 41.98 56.83
C GLY A 510 2.98 41.59 55.52
N ARG A 511 1.64 41.70 55.51
CA ARG A 511 0.74 41.51 54.36
C ARG A 511 0.75 42.72 53.40
N GLY A 512 0.24 42.50 52.18
CA GLY A 512 -0.45 43.52 51.35
C GLY A 512 -0.22 43.29 49.85
N THR A 513 -1.11 42.70 49.06
CA THR A 513 -2.30 43.26 48.36
C THR A 513 -2.14 44.64 47.74
N VAL A 514 -2.25 44.74 46.40
CA VAL A 514 -2.94 45.74 45.53
C VAL A 514 -2.97 45.11 44.11
N GLU A 515 -4.07 44.77 43.42
CA GLU A 515 -5.28 45.44 42.90
C GLU A 515 -5.12 46.47 41.74
N ARG A 516 -5.63 46.04 40.56
CA ARG A 516 -6.56 46.70 39.60
C ARG A 516 -6.25 48.01 38.84
N GLY A 517 -6.71 47.98 37.58
CA GLY A 517 -7.23 49.08 36.73
C GLY A 517 -7.04 48.67 35.25
N ARG A 518 -7.98 48.44 34.33
CA ARG A 518 -9.33 48.94 33.95
C ARG A 518 -9.41 50.41 33.54
N GLU A 519 -9.63 50.63 32.23
CA GLU A 519 -10.52 51.61 31.54
C GLU A 519 -10.57 51.17 30.05
N ARG A 520 -11.71 50.85 29.38
CA ARG A 520 -12.90 51.62 28.90
C ARG A 520 -12.52 52.84 28.02
N VAL A 521 -13.21 53.28 26.97
CA VAL A 521 -14.39 52.92 26.11
C VAL A 521 -14.42 53.99 25.00
N GLU A 522 -14.94 53.68 23.80
CA GLU A 522 -15.84 54.51 22.93
C GLU A 522 -15.86 53.91 21.50
N ARG A 523 -16.95 53.32 21.00
CA ARG A 523 -18.23 53.84 20.46
C ARG A 523 -18.12 54.49 19.06
N GLY A 524 -18.86 53.92 18.11
CA GLY A 524 -19.22 54.48 16.81
C GLY A 524 -20.16 53.55 16.04
N GLU A 525 -21.45 53.89 16.05
CA GLU A 525 -22.58 53.26 15.34
C GLU A 525 -22.48 53.51 13.80
N SER A 526 -23.20 52.91 12.84
CA SER A 526 -24.62 52.57 12.77
C SER A 526 -25.02 51.81 11.47
N ARG A 527 -25.99 50.88 11.60
CA ARG A 527 -27.22 50.68 10.78
C ARG A 527 -27.20 50.05 9.36
N THR A 528 -27.84 48.87 9.23
CA THR A 528 -29.11 48.53 8.51
C THR A 528 -28.86 48.14 7.04
N GLU A 529 -29.35 47.03 6.46
CA GLU A 529 -30.73 46.51 6.43
C GLU A 529 -30.74 45.07 5.83
N SER A 530 -31.65 44.20 6.29
CA SER A 530 -32.10 42.99 5.56
C SER A 530 -33.20 43.36 4.55
N PRO A 531 -33.56 42.44 3.63
CA PRO A 531 -34.87 41.81 3.86
C PRO A 531 -34.92 40.30 3.56
N ALA A 532 -35.80 39.65 4.31
CA ALA A 532 -36.25 38.28 4.14
C ALA A 532 -37.07 38.06 2.85
N ARG A 533 -37.10 36.82 2.36
CA ARG A 533 -38.33 36.19 1.84
C ARG A 533 -38.28 34.67 1.95
N ASP A 534 -39.23 34.19 2.73
CA ASP A 534 -39.75 32.83 2.86
C ASP A 534 -40.34 32.30 1.54
N ARG A 535 -40.19 31.00 1.27
CA ARG A 535 -41.25 30.08 0.80
C ARG A 535 -40.75 28.63 0.69
N SER A 536 -41.14 27.86 1.70
CA SER A 536 -41.75 26.51 1.61
C SER A 536 -41.59 25.68 0.30
N ARG A 537 -41.03 24.46 0.44
CA ARG A 537 -41.54 23.19 -0.13
C ARG A 537 -40.70 21.97 0.32
N ARG A 538 -41.26 21.18 1.25
CA ARG A 538 -41.06 19.71 1.38
C ARG A 538 -41.94 19.02 0.31
N PRO A 539 -41.63 17.80 -0.20
CA PRO A 539 -41.64 16.52 0.53
C PRO A 539 -40.48 15.58 0.07
N ALA A 540 -40.25 14.33 0.50
CA ALA A 540 -41.03 13.31 1.19
C ALA A 540 -40.08 12.34 1.92
N ALA A 541 -40.64 11.62 2.89
CA ALA A 541 -40.01 10.62 3.73
C ALA A 541 -39.59 9.36 2.97
N ALA A 542 -38.47 8.77 3.43
CA ALA A 542 -38.07 7.41 3.09
C ALA A 542 -39.02 6.38 3.73
N PRO A 543 -39.38 5.28 3.04
CA PRO A 543 -40.19 4.23 3.63
C PRO A 543 -39.32 3.33 4.51
N SER A 544 -39.68 3.25 5.79
CA SER A 544 -39.39 2.15 6.68
C SER A 544 -40.11 0.90 6.19
N LEU A 545 -39.37 -0.17 5.86
CA LEU A 545 -39.96 -1.50 5.66
C LEU A 545 -39.67 -2.39 6.86
N GLN A 546 -40.74 -3.09 7.21
CA GLN A 546 -41.03 -3.75 8.46
C GLN A 546 -40.24 -5.04 8.64
N ARG A 547 -39.96 -5.34 9.91
CA ARG A 547 -39.61 -6.66 10.41
C ARG A 547 -40.76 -7.62 10.09
N GLY A 548 -40.53 -8.55 9.16
CA GLY A 548 -41.34 -9.75 9.01
C GLY A 548 -40.87 -10.81 10.01
N GLY A 549 -41.77 -11.20 10.91
CA GLY A 549 -41.53 -12.28 11.87
C GLY A 549 -41.41 -13.63 11.18
N VAL A 550 -40.41 -14.41 11.59
CA VAL A 550 -40.32 -15.84 11.27
C VAL A 550 -41.00 -16.60 12.40
N VAL A 551 -42.11 -17.27 12.06
CA VAL A 551 -42.74 -18.27 12.92
C VAL A 551 -42.05 -19.61 12.69
N SER A 552 -41.81 -20.28 13.81
CA SER A 552 -41.30 -21.61 14.06
C SER A 552 -41.84 -22.74 13.15
N GLY A 553 -40.96 -23.67 12.79
CA GLY A 553 -41.28 -25.04 12.36
C GLY A 553 -40.06 -25.93 12.54
N GLY A 554 -40.17 -26.96 13.37
CA GLY A 554 -39.03 -27.72 13.92
C GLY A 554 -38.57 -28.97 13.15
N ALA A 555 -37.38 -29.42 13.57
CA ALA A 555 -36.89 -30.79 13.77
C ALA A 555 -36.85 -31.83 12.61
N ALA A 556 -35.61 -32.07 12.16
CA ALA A 556 -34.89 -33.36 12.08
C ALA A 556 -35.30 -34.44 11.02
N PRO A 557 -34.53 -35.54 10.83
CA PRO A 557 -33.41 -35.65 9.90
C PRO A 557 -33.55 -36.82 8.89
N SER A 558 -32.80 -36.81 7.79
CA SER A 558 -32.57 -37.99 6.93
C SER A 558 -31.18 -37.89 6.31
N GLY A 559 -30.34 -38.92 6.24
CA GLY A 559 -30.64 -40.35 6.10
C GLY A 559 -30.20 -40.77 4.69
N ALA A 560 -29.08 -41.48 4.61
CA ALA A 560 -28.44 -41.91 3.38
C ALA A 560 -29.32 -42.81 2.50
N SER A 561 -29.18 -42.69 1.17
CA SER A 561 -29.43 -43.78 0.22
C SER A 561 -28.72 -43.55 -1.11
N GLU A 562 -27.97 -44.56 -1.55
CA GLU A 562 -27.41 -44.73 -2.89
C GLU A 562 -28.50 -44.83 -3.97
N PRO A 563 -28.15 -44.66 -5.26
CA PRO A 563 -28.87 -45.31 -6.35
C PRO A 563 -28.08 -46.49 -6.96
N PRO A 564 -28.78 -47.49 -7.54
CA PRO A 564 -28.25 -48.82 -7.85
C PRO A 564 -27.70 -48.99 -9.28
N ALA A 565 -27.02 -50.12 -9.48
CA ALA A 565 -26.39 -50.59 -10.70
C ALA A 565 -27.30 -51.44 -11.61
N GLY A 566 -26.91 -51.55 -12.89
CA GLY A 566 -27.30 -52.59 -13.85
C GLY A 566 -27.59 -52.03 -15.25
N GLY A 567 -27.07 -52.50 -16.39
CA GLY A 567 -26.25 -53.66 -16.74
C GLY A 567 -26.55 -54.08 -18.20
N SER A 568 -25.56 -54.70 -18.88
CA SER A 568 -25.60 -55.38 -20.21
C SER A 568 -25.58 -54.49 -21.48
N GLY A 569 -24.85 -54.75 -22.58
CA GLY A 569 -23.92 -55.82 -22.97
C GLY A 569 -24.29 -56.44 -24.34
N ALA A 570 -23.52 -56.19 -25.42
CA ALA A 570 -23.33 -57.04 -26.63
C ALA A 570 -22.45 -56.33 -27.70
N LYS A 571 -21.20 -56.76 -27.95
CA LYS A 571 -20.67 -57.61 -29.07
C LYS A 571 -20.50 -56.91 -30.44
N ALA A 572 -19.24 -56.65 -30.86
CA ALA A 572 -18.46 -57.30 -31.95
C ALA A 572 -18.87 -56.83 -33.37
N ASP A 573 -18.00 -56.38 -34.28
CA ASP A 573 -16.89 -57.12 -34.91
C ASP A 573 -16.00 -56.23 -35.84
N ALA A 574 -14.80 -56.74 -36.14
CA ALA A 574 -13.95 -56.65 -37.35
C ALA A 574 -13.14 -55.39 -37.81
N GLY A 575 -11.86 -55.65 -38.15
CA GLY A 575 -11.05 -55.00 -39.22
C GLY A 575 -9.90 -54.11 -38.74
N GLU A 576 -8.64 -54.58 -38.69
CA GLU A 576 -7.54 -54.30 -39.67
C GLU A 576 -7.21 -52.79 -39.81
N ASP A 577 -5.98 -52.26 -39.71
CA ASP A 577 -4.66 -52.78 -40.01
C ASP A 577 -3.55 -51.89 -39.37
N ARG A 578 -2.33 -52.44 -39.31
CA ARG A 578 -1.08 -51.98 -38.65
C ARG A 578 -0.32 -50.83 -39.39
N PRO A 579 0.94 -50.47 -39.06
CA PRO A 579 1.51 -50.03 -37.77
C PRO A 579 2.52 -48.85 -37.89
N ARG A 580 2.91 -48.33 -36.71
CA ARG A 580 4.16 -47.61 -36.46
C ARG A 580 5.39 -48.48 -36.75
N THR A 581 6.38 -47.93 -37.45
CA THR A 581 7.72 -48.51 -37.57
C THR A 581 8.65 -47.89 -36.53
N GLY A 582 9.26 -48.74 -35.71
CA GLY A 582 10.57 -48.50 -35.15
C GLY A 582 11.48 -49.64 -35.62
N ARG A 583 12.78 -49.39 -35.79
CA ARG A 583 13.78 -50.45 -35.69
C ARG A 583 15.14 -49.93 -35.24
N ARG A 584 15.70 -50.77 -34.38
CA ARG A 584 16.92 -50.69 -33.58
C ARG A 584 18.06 -51.46 -34.29
N ARG A 585 19.28 -51.21 -33.77
CA ARG A 585 20.43 -52.12 -33.57
C ARG A 585 21.52 -52.24 -34.65
N GLY A 586 22.77 -52.15 -34.18
CA GLY A 586 23.89 -52.92 -34.72
C GLY A 586 25.29 -52.39 -34.36
N ARG A 587 26.00 -53.08 -33.44
CA ARG A 587 27.42 -52.86 -33.06
C ARG A 587 28.39 -53.27 -34.19
N ARG A 588 29.56 -52.62 -34.31
CA ARG A 588 30.93 -53.19 -34.05
C ARG A 588 32.09 -52.34 -34.60
N ARG A 589 33.12 -52.20 -33.74
CA ARG A 589 34.60 -52.24 -33.97
C ARG A 589 35.26 -51.26 -34.96
N GLY A 590 36.32 -50.57 -34.49
CA GLY A 590 37.47 -50.20 -35.32
C GLY A 590 38.32 -49.06 -34.76
N ARG A 591 39.54 -49.38 -34.33
CA ARG A 591 40.65 -48.50 -33.95
C ARG A 591 40.99 -47.46 -35.04
N SER A 592 41.47 -46.27 -34.64
CA SER A 592 42.85 -45.75 -34.87
C SER A 592 42.93 -44.25 -35.23
N GLY A 593 43.63 -43.47 -34.40
CA GLY A 593 44.64 -42.45 -34.80
C GLY A 593 44.19 -41.08 -35.35
N PRO A 594 44.76 -39.94 -34.86
CA PRO A 594 44.59 -38.58 -35.40
C PRO A 594 45.70 -38.21 -36.41
N PRO A 595 45.57 -37.11 -37.18
CA PRO A 595 46.25 -35.83 -36.86
C PRO A 595 45.36 -34.59 -37.19
N ALA A 596 45.44 -33.44 -36.52
CA ALA A 596 46.48 -32.40 -36.47
C ALA A 596 46.63 -31.54 -37.76
N GLN A 597 46.33 -30.25 -37.58
CA GLN A 597 46.89 -29.03 -38.21
C GLN A 597 46.66 -28.71 -39.70
N GLY A 598 46.42 -27.41 -39.95
CA GLY A 598 46.50 -26.76 -41.27
C GLY A 598 45.73 -25.43 -41.33
N GLU A 599 46.42 -24.34 -41.00
CA GLU A 599 46.04 -22.95 -41.34
C GLU A 599 46.11 -22.69 -42.86
N GLU A 600 45.59 -21.51 -43.24
CA GLU A 600 45.76 -20.72 -44.48
C GLU A 600 44.55 -20.65 -45.41
N SER A 601 43.74 -19.59 -45.25
CA SER A 601 43.72 -18.38 -46.10
C SER A 601 42.56 -17.46 -45.76
#